data_AF-A0A661CU51-F1
#
_entry.id   AF-A0A661CU51-F1
#
_cell.length_a   1.000
_cell.length_b   1.000
_cell.length_c   1.000
_cell.angle_alpha   90.00
_cell.angle_beta   90.00
_cell.angle_gamma   90.00
#
_symmetry.space_group_name_H-M   'P 1'
#
loop_
_entity.id
_entity.type
_entity.pdbx_description
1 polymer ?
#
loop_
_entity_poly.entity_id
_entity_poly.type
_entity_poly.pdbx_seq_one_letter_code
_entity_poly.pdbx_strand_id
1 'polypeptide(L)'
;MIYLIFTPDGFEEAKSLVLEDKATLWVNDGVLSNEDLAKLTTAGLTVHTLTDKIDPSDEKSVLSALKHVEQNSAKTEIFVEYL
;
A
#
# COMPACT_ATOMS: atom_id res chain seq x y z
N MET A 1 2.58 1.54 -11.43
CA MET A 1 3.24 2.00 -10.20
C MET A 1 2.59 1.32 -9.02
N ILE A 2 3.35 1.03 -7.96
CA ILE A 2 2.85 0.41 -6.73
C ILE A 2 3.09 1.39 -5.57
N TYR A 3 2.09 1.54 -4.71
CA TYR A 3 2.24 2.22 -3.42
C TYR A 3 2.18 1.18 -2.31
N LEU A 4 3.17 1.20 -1.40
CA LEU A 4 3.25 0.35 -0.22
C LEU A 4 3.13 1.25 1.02
N ILE A 5 2.02 1.13 1.73
CA ILE A 5 1.65 2.05 2.80
C ILE A 5 1.35 1.28 4.10
N PHE A 6 2.01 1.65 5.18
CA PHE A 6 1.91 0.90 6.44
C PHE A 6 0.98 1.52 7.48
N THR A 7 0.58 2.78 7.31
CA THR A 7 -0.17 3.56 8.31
C THR A 7 -1.38 4.27 7.69
N PRO A 8 -2.42 4.61 8.50
CA PRO A 8 -3.53 5.44 8.04
C PRO A 8 -3.10 6.82 7.55
N ASP A 9 -2.16 7.45 8.24
CA ASP A 9 -1.67 8.80 7.90
C ASP A 9 -0.93 8.79 6.55
N GLY A 10 -0.06 7.78 6.32
CA GLY A 10 0.59 7.59 5.03
C GLY A 10 -0.40 7.35 3.89
N PHE A 11 -1.55 6.69 4.16
CA PHE A 11 -2.60 6.54 3.16
C PHE A 11 -3.28 7.87 2.86
N GLU A 12 -3.60 8.66 3.88
CA GLU A 12 -4.24 9.96 3.71
C GLU A 12 -3.39 10.94 2.90
N GLU A 13 -2.07 10.89 3.05
CA GLU A 13 -1.13 11.69 2.27
C GLU A 13 -1.02 11.20 0.81
N ALA A 14 -0.96 9.89 0.60
CA ALA A 14 -0.76 9.30 -0.73
C ALA A 14 -2.05 9.11 -1.54
N LYS A 15 -3.24 9.14 -0.93
CA LYS A 15 -4.51 8.74 -1.58
C LYS A 15 -4.80 9.46 -2.89
N SER A 16 -4.50 10.75 -2.96
CA SER A 16 -4.74 11.55 -4.17
C SER A 16 -3.84 11.10 -5.31
N LEU A 17 -2.58 10.78 -5.02
CA LEU A 17 -1.62 10.28 -5.99
C LEU A 17 -1.96 8.85 -6.43
N VAL A 18 -2.31 7.97 -5.48
CA VAL A 18 -2.75 6.60 -5.76
C VAL A 18 -3.92 6.59 -6.76
N LEU A 19 -4.91 7.48 -6.56
CA LEU A 19 -6.06 7.63 -7.46
C LEU A 19 -5.69 8.21 -8.82
N GLU A 20 -4.85 9.26 -8.85
CA GLU A 20 -4.39 9.90 -10.10
C GLU A 20 -3.60 8.93 -10.97
N ASP A 21 -2.66 8.19 -10.37
CA ASP A 21 -1.78 7.22 -11.03
C ASP A 21 -2.50 5.93 -11.40
N LYS A 22 -3.72 5.70 -10.88
CA LYS A 22 -4.43 4.41 -10.92
C LYS A 22 -3.53 3.26 -10.47
N ALA A 23 -2.76 3.51 -9.42
CA ALA A 23 -1.71 2.61 -8.98
C ALA A 23 -2.28 1.36 -8.28
N THR A 24 -1.47 0.30 -8.25
CA THR A 24 -1.74 -0.83 -7.36
C THR A 24 -1.33 -0.43 -5.95
N LEU A 25 -2.21 -0.67 -4.99
CA LEU A 25 -1.99 -0.30 -3.60
C LEU A 25 -1.78 -1.56 -2.75
N TRP A 26 -0.73 -1.56 -1.95
CA TRP A 26 -0.47 -2.55 -0.89
C TRP A 26 -0.50 -1.85 0.46
N VAL A 27 -1.30 -2.37 1.39
CA VAL A 27 -1.47 -1.77 2.72
C VAL A 27 -1.38 -2.77 3.86
N ASN A 28 -0.99 -2.30 5.04
CA ASN A 28 -1.21 -3.05 6.26
C ASN A 28 -2.71 -3.28 6.55
N ASP A 29 -3.01 -4.36 7.26
CA ASP A 29 -4.35 -4.56 7.81
C ASP A 29 -4.72 -3.43 8.77
N GLY A 30 -5.96 -2.95 8.66
CA GLY A 30 -6.48 -1.84 9.45
C GLY A 30 -6.07 -0.43 9.01
N VAL A 31 -5.30 -0.27 7.92
CA VAL A 31 -4.99 1.06 7.34
C VAL A 31 -6.20 1.67 6.65
N LEU A 32 -6.93 0.87 5.86
CA LEU A 32 -8.09 1.33 5.09
C LEU A 32 -9.37 1.11 5.86
N SER A 33 -10.27 2.10 5.83
CA SER A 33 -11.65 1.89 6.20
C SER A 33 -12.40 1.11 5.11
N ASN A 34 -13.56 0.53 5.45
CA ASN A 34 -14.44 -0.10 4.47
C ASN A 34 -14.89 0.88 3.37
N GLU A 35 -15.03 2.16 3.71
CA GLU A 35 -15.41 3.20 2.75
C GLU A 35 -14.27 3.50 1.76
N ASP A 36 -13.02 3.52 2.24
CA ASP A 36 -11.85 3.74 1.38
C ASP A 36 -11.63 2.57 0.42
N LEU A 37 -11.72 1.35 0.94
CA LEU A 37 -11.63 0.15 0.11
C LEU A 37 -12.72 0.13 -0.97
N ALA A 38 -13.95 0.53 -0.63
CA ALA A 38 -15.05 0.63 -1.59
C ALA A 38 -14.77 1.70 -2.67
N LYS A 39 -14.26 2.87 -2.29
CA LYS A 39 -13.91 3.96 -3.24
C LYS A 39 -12.79 3.53 -4.19
N LEU A 40 -11.73 2.93 -3.67
CA LEU A 40 -10.58 2.46 -4.46
C LEU A 40 -11.02 1.37 -5.45
N THR A 41 -11.80 0.40 -4.98
CA THR A 41 -12.34 -0.68 -5.82
C THR A 41 -13.29 -0.14 -6.89
N THR A 42 -14.15 0.82 -6.55
CA THR A 42 -15.06 1.48 -7.52
C THR A 42 -14.29 2.25 -8.58
N ALA A 43 -13.16 2.87 -8.21
CA ALA A 43 -12.26 3.53 -9.14
C ALA A 43 -11.44 2.55 -10.01
N GLY A 44 -11.58 1.24 -9.80
CA GLY A 44 -10.93 0.18 -10.55
C GLY A 44 -9.48 -0.08 -10.15
N LEU A 45 -9.06 0.38 -8.96
CA LEU A 45 -7.72 0.14 -8.44
C LEU A 45 -7.61 -1.27 -7.86
N THR A 46 -6.43 -1.87 -8.01
CA THR A 46 -6.10 -3.13 -7.35
C THR A 46 -5.55 -2.83 -5.97
N VAL A 47 -6.19 -3.37 -4.93
CA VAL A 47 -5.78 -3.21 -3.54
C VAL A 47 -5.43 -4.57 -2.95
N HIS A 48 -4.28 -4.66 -2.30
CA HIS A 48 -3.81 -5.83 -1.57
C HIS A 48 -3.57 -5.49 -0.11
N THR A 49 -4.01 -6.37 0.77
CA THR A 49 -3.68 -6.29 2.20
C THR A 49 -2.49 -7.21 2.49
N LEU A 50 -1.49 -6.68 3.18
CA LEU A 50 -0.35 -7.44 3.67
C LEU A 50 -0.82 -8.47 4.70
N THR A 51 -0.31 -9.69 4.61
CA THR A 51 -0.66 -10.77 5.54
C THR A 51 -0.08 -10.57 6.94
N ASP A 52 1.10 -9.96 7.02
CA ASP A 52 1.76 -9.63 8.27
C ASP A 52 1.55 -8.16 8.59
N LYS A 53 1.32 -7.84 9.87
CA LYS A 53 1.28 -6.45 10.33
C LYS A 53 2.71 -5.92 10.40
N ILE A 54 3.06 -5.05 9.45
CA ILE A 54 4.39 -4.46 9.36
C ILE A 54 4.48 -3.26 10.30
N ASP A 55 5.47 -3.27 11.19
CA ASP A 55 5.83 -2.09 11.95
C ASP A 55 6.75 -1.20 11.07
N PRO A 56 6.32 0.01 10.66
CA PRO A 56 7.14 0.90 9.85
C PRO A 56 8.40 1.39 10.57
N SER A 57 8.46 1.29 11.91
CA SER A 57 9.67 1.61 12.69
C SER A 57 10.69 0.47 12.72
N ASP A 58 10.31 -0.75 12.31
CA ASP A 58 11.21 -1.89 12.16
C ASP A 58 11.64 -2.07 10.69
N GLU A 59 12.85 -1.61 10.39
CA GLU A 59 13.46 -1.70 9.07
C GLU A 59 13.45 -3.13 8.50
N LYS A 60 13.58 -4.17 9.34
CA LYS A 60 13.56 -5.56 8.86
C LYS A 60 12.19 -5.98 8.39
N SER A 61 11.16 -5.57 9.13
CA SER A 61 9.75 -5.84 8.78
C SER A 61 9.39 -5.14 7.47
N VAL A 62 9.78 -3.87 7.33
CA VAL A 62 9.66 -3.10 6.08
C VAL A 62 10.32 -3.80 4.89
N LEU A 63 11.59 -4.22 5.05
CA LEU A 63 12.34 -4.88 3.98
C LEU A 63 11.72 -6.22 3.58
N SER A 64 11.14 -6.94 4.53
CA SER A 64 10.41 -8.18 4.25
C SER A 64 9.17 -7.91 3.41
N ALA A 65 8.39 -6.89 3.75
CA ALA A 65 7.21 -6.48 3.00
C ALA A 65 7.56 -6.04 1.58
N LEU A 66 8.61 -5.21 1.43
CA LEU A 66 9.12 -4.80 0.13
C LEU A 66 9.47 -5.99 -0.75
N LYS A 67 10.26 -6.94 -0.25
CA LYS A 67 10.62 -8.16 -0.98
C LYS A 67 9.39 -8.98 -1.37
N HIS A 68 8.40 -9.07 -0.49
CA HIS A 68 7.17 -9.79 -0.78
C HIS A 68 6.41 -9.15 -1.95
N VAL A 69 6.27 -7.81 -1.94
CA VAL A 69 5.60 -7.07 -3.02
C VAL A 69 6.37 -7.21 -4.34
N GLU A 70 7.69 -7.09 -4.31
CA GLU A 70 8.57 -7.26 -5.48
C GLU A 70 8.45 -8.64 -6.12
N GLN A 71 8.34 -9.70 -5.30
CA GLN A 71 8.21 -11.08 -5.78
C GLN A 71 6.84 -11.36 -6.42
N ASN A 72 5.80 -10.65 -5.98
CA ASN A 72 4.42 -10.86 -6.43
C ASN A 72 3.97 -9.87 -7.50
N SER A 73 4.84 -8.96 -7.92
CA SER A 73 4.53 -7.91 -8.89
C SER A 73 5.45 -7.98 -10.11
N ALA A 74 4.93 -7.61 -11.28
CA ALA A 74 5.78 -7.35 -12.43
C ALA A 74 6.76 -6.21 -12.09
N LYS A 75 7.96 -6.18 -12.72
CA LYS A 75 8.97 -5.11 -12.52
C LYS A 75 8.34 -3.72 -12.71
N THR A 76 7.94 -3.12 -11.61
CA THR A 76 7.16 -1.89 -11.52
C THR A 76 7.75 -1.08 -10.38
N GLU A 77 7.81 0.23 -10.54
CA GLU A 77 8.29 1.14 -9.48
C GLU A 77 7.40 1.03 -8.24
N ILE A 78 8.03 0.88 -7.07
CA ILE A 78 7.38 0.80 -5.76
C ILE A 78 7.72 2.08 -4.98
N PHE A 79 6.70 2.84 -4.62
CA PHE A 79 6.77 3.93 -3.67
C PHE A 79 6.41 3.40 -2.29
N VAL A 80 7.20 3.75 -1.27
CA VAL A 80 6.99 3.28 0.10
C VAL A 80 6.81 4.47 1.02
N GLU A 81 5.76 4.45 1.82
CA GLU A 81 5.48 5.49 2.82
C GLU A 81 5.53 4.92 4.25
N TYR A 82 6.27 5.61 5.12
CA TYR A 82 6.65 5.15 6.47
C TYR A 82 6.02 5.96 7.61
N LEU A 83 5.42 7.12 7.30
CA LEU A 83 4.95 8.09 8.30
C LEU A 83 3.92 7.54 9.28
#